data_AF-A0A0K0DL15-F1
#
_entry.id   AF-A0A0K0DL15-F1
#
_cell.length_a   1.000
_cell.length_b   1.000
_cell.length_c   1.000
_cell.angle_alpha   90.00
_cell.angle_beta   90.00
_cell.angle_gamma   90.00
#
_symmetry.space_group_name_H-M   'P 1'
#
loop_
_entity.id
_entity.type
_entity.pdbx_description
1 polymer ?
#
loop_
_entity_poly.entity_id
_entity_poly.type
_entity_poly.pdbx_seq_one_letter_code
_entity_poly.pdbx_strand_id
1 'polypeptide(L)'
;MPSDVHVPPTTYERLKKHQKEFSSALRHPDSPEWFNREYNEKLKKELLWAAPYDARFPQVRKERQCFAYYVDFHRCNELMGKDYKPCKFFQNVYKDFCPRFWIEKWDELIEEGRFPAKFDLDADNSRRNREAREVLACRIARNEPSGSIYLVVSNEGAGVLVGLSLVSTHLYNIWYKKPYYFAIFPRLIATGVVGALGYGLGSLREHHYKTRDAVIQHYIELHPQDFDHFNDSKFCF
;
A
#
# COMPACT_ATOMS: atom_id res chain seq x y z
N MET A 1 7.21 4.26 -28.29
CA MET A 1 6.00 3.47 -28.62
C MET A 1 5.62 2.71 -27.37
N PRO A 2 4.36 2.75 -26.90
CA PRO A 2 3.99 1.96 -25.72
C PRO A 2 4.29 0.49 -26.04
N SER A 3 5.13 -0.12 -25.22
CA SER A 3 5.41 -1.55 -25.22
C SER A 3 4.10 -2.32 -25.41
N ASP A 4 4.07 -3.32 -26.29
CA ASP A 4 2.86 -4.11 -26.56
C ASP A 4 2.41 -4.86 -25.30
N VAL A 5 1.61 -4.19 -24.46
CA VAL A 5 1.02 -4.78 -23.26
C VAL A 5 -0.04 -5.78 -23.71
N HIS A 6 0.22 -7.06 -23.48
CA HIS A 6 -0.75 -8.12 -23.69
C HIS A 6 -1.82 -8.05 -22.60
N VAL A 7 -3.02 -7.58 -22.95
CA VAL A 7 -4.14 -7.50 -22.02
C VAL A 7 -4.90 -8.83 -22.01
N PRO A 8 -5.01 -9.51 -20.86
CA PRO A 8 -5.73 -10.78 -20.76
C PRO A 8 -7.23 -10.58 -20.99
N PRO A 9 -7.93 -11.54 -21.63
CA PRO A 9 -9.37 -11.47 -21.84
C PRO A 9 -10.15 -11.62 -20.52
N THR A 10 -11.34 -11.01 -20.48
CA THR A 10 -12.27 -11.10 -19.34
C THR A 10 -12.70 -12.53 -19.06
N THR A 11 -13.19 -12.80 -17.85
CA THR A 11 -13.79 -14.10 -17.50
C THR A 11 -14.93 -14.43 -18.46
N TYR A 12 -15.75 -13.44 -18.80
CA TYR A 12 -16.87 -13.63 -19.72
C TYR A 12 -16.43 -13.96 -21.15
N GLU A 13 -15.43 -13.27 -21.69
CA GLU A 13 -14.86 -13.57 -23.02
C GLU A 13 -14.23 -14.97 -23.04
N ARG A 14 -13.54 -15.36 -21.96
CA ARG A 14 -12.99 -16.72 -21.81
C ARG A 14 -14.10 -17.77 -21.79
N LEU A 15 -15.14 -17.58 -20.99
CA LEU A 15 -16.27 -18.51 -20.94
C LEU A 15 -16.95 -18.65 -22.30
N LYS A 16 -17.12 -17.55 -23.05
CA LYS A 16 -17.64 -17.60 -24.43
C LYS A 16 -16.72 -18.35 -25.38
N LYS A 17 -15.41 -18.13 -25.28
CA LYS A 17 -14.42 -18.85 -26.10
C LYS A 17 -14.48 -20.34 -25.81
N HIS A 18 -14.45 -20.72 -24.53
CA HIS A 18 -14.60 -22.11 -24.08
C HIS A 18 -15.95 -22.69 -24.52
N GLN A 19 -17.05 -21.97 -24.38
CA GLN A 19 -18.36 -22.44 -24.84
C GLN A 19 -18.37 -22.73 -26.35
N LYS A 20 -17.67 -21.94 -27.17
CA LYS A 20 -17.54 -22.17 -28.62
C LYS A 20 -16.59 -23.31 -28.96
N GLU A 21 -15.49 -23.46 -28.22
CA GLU A 21 -14.50 -24.51 -28.45
C GLU A 21 -15.00 -25.88 -27.96
N PHE A 22 -15.75 -25.91 -26.86
CA PHE A 22 -16.25 -27.13 -26.21
C PHE A 22 -17.75 -27.37 -26.42
N SER A 23 -18.40 -26.69 -27.38
CA SER A 23 -19.83 -26.93 -27.70
C SER A 23 -20.10 -28.32 -28.28
N SER A 24 -19.08 -28.99 -28.81
CA SER A 24 -19.16 -30.39 -29.19
C SER A 24 -19.01 -31.27 -27.94
N ALA A 25 -20.14 -31.80 -27.46
CA ALA A 25 -20.33 -32.91 -26.50
C ALA A 25 -19.37 -33.03 -25.29
N LEU A 26 -19.94 -33.30 -24.11
CA LEU A 26 -19.19 -33.82 -22.95
C LEU A 26 -18.24 -34.93 -23.41
N ARG A 27 -16.97 -34.84 -23.02
CA ARG A 27 -15.91 -35.79 -23.42
C ARG A 27 -16.43 -37.23 -23.21
N HIS A 28 -16.26 -38.09 -24.21
CA HIS A 28 -16.63 -39.51 -24.04
C HIS A 28 -15.64 -40.14 -23.05
N PRO A 29 -16.09 -40.97 -22.09
CA PRO A 29 -15.21 -41.64 -21.12
C PRO A 29 -14.14 -42.52 -21.80
N ASP A 30 -14.39 -42.97 -23.02
CA ASP A 30 -13.47 -43.83 -23.79
C ASP A 30 -12.42 -43.05 -24.60
N SER A 31 -12.39 -41.71 -24.53
CA SER A 31 -11.38 -40.93 -25.26
C SER A 31 -10.00 -41.06 -24.60
N PRO A 32 -8.90 -41.18 -25.38
CA PRO A 32 -7.54 -41.30 -24.84
C PRO A 32 -7.11 -40.05 -24.06
N GLU A 33 -7.79 -38.93 -24.28
CA GLU A 33 -7.54 -37.69 -23.56
C GLU A 33 -8.14 -37.70 -22.15
N TRP A 34 -9.15 -38.53 -21.86
CA TRP A 34 -9.95 -38.49 -20.63
C TRP A 34 -9.08 -38.53 -19.36
N PHE A 35 -8.05 -39.38 -19.35
CA PHE A 35 -7.09 -39.51 -18.25
C PHE A 35 -5.75 -38.77 -18.46
N ASN A 36 -5.62 -37.92 -19.49
CA ASN A 36 -4.37 -37.20 -19.77
C ASN A 36 -4.19 -35.99 -18.82
N ARG A 37 -3.14 -36.05 -17.98
CA ARG A 37 -2.80 -35.00 -17.01
C ARG A 37 -2.47 -33.66 -17.69
N GLU A 38 -1.64 -33.65 -18.73
CA GLU A 38 -1.19 -32.43 -19.39
C GLU A 38 -2.36 -31.66 -20.00
N TYR A 39 -3.27 -32.41 -20.62
CA TYR A 39 -4.50 -31.86 -21.18
C TYR A 39 -5.40 -31.24 -20.09
N ASN A 40 -5.60 -31.97 -18.98
CA ASN A 40 -6.41 -31.51 -17.85
C ASN A 40 -5.79 -30.27 -17.16
N GLU A 41 -4.46 -30.17 -17.08
CA GLU A 41 -3.77 -28.99 -16.54
C GLU A 41 -3.89 -27.77 -17.46
N LYS A 42 -3.79 -27.98 -18.79
CA LYS A 42 -3.95 -26.90 -19.78
C LYS A 42 -5.34 -26.27 -19.70
N LEU A 43 -6.39 -27.10 -19.61
CA LEU A 43 -7.77 -26.63 -19.47
C LEU A 43 -7.97 -25.78 -18.21
N LYS A 44 -7.41 -26.21 -17.07
CA LYS A 44 -7.51 -25.47 -15.80
C LYS A 44 -6.88 -24.08 -15.90
N LYS A 45 -5.74 -23.95 -16.58
CA LYS A 45 -5.02 -22.67 -16.74
C LYS A 45 -5.75 -21.68 -17.65
N GLU A 46 -6.41 -22.16 -18.70
CA GLU A 46 -7.09 -21.27 -19.65
C GLU A 46 -8.46 -20.78 -19.14
N LEU A 47 -9.13 -21.56 -18.29
CA LEU A 47 -10.45 -21.23 -17.75
C LEU A 47 -10.40 -20.12 -16.69
N LEU A 48 -9.43 -20.19 -15.77
CA LEU A 48 -9.39 -19.30 -14.62
C LEU A 48 -8.64 -18.01 -14.94
N TRP A 49 -9.32 -16.89 -14.70
CA TRP A 49 -8.76 -15.55 -14.67
C TRP A 49 -9.02 -14.96 -13.29
N ALA A 50 -8.04 -14.22 -12.79
CA ALA A 50 -8.19 -13.44 -11.57
C ALA A 50 -7.54 -12.08 -11.82
N ALA A 51 -8.21 -11.02 -11.37
CA ALA A 51 -7.60 -9.71 -11.32
C ALA A 51 -6.34 -9.76 -10.43
N PRO A 52 -5.26 -9.03 -10.80
CA PRO A 52 -4.05 -9.02 -9.99
C PRO A 52 -4.31 -8.37 -8.62
N TYR A 53 -3.48 -8.73 -7.65
CA TYR A 53 -3.53 -8.12 -6.32
C TYR A 53 -3.07 -6.66 -6.41
N ASP A 54 -3.95 -5.75 -6.01
CA ASP A 54 -3.67 -4.32 -5.94
C ASP A 54 -3.26 -3.92 -4.52
N ALA A 55 -1.99 -3.56 -4.34
CA ALA A 55 -1.44 -3.17 -3.05
C ALA A 55 -2.10 -1.92 -2.45
N ARG A 56 -2.80 -1.09 -3.25
CA ARG A 56 -3.59 0.05 -2.76
C ARG A 56 -4.77 -0.38 -1.89
N PHE A 57 -5.25 -1.61 -2.07
CA PHE A 57 -6.45 -2.14 -1.42
C PHE A 57 -6.18 -3.47 -0.71
N PRO A 58 -5.39 -3.46 0.39
CA PRO A 58 -5.03 -4.66 1.14
C PRO A 58 -6.22 -5.26 1.91
N GLN A 59 -7.27 -4.47 2.10
CA GLN A 59 -8.50 -4.89 2.77
C GLN A 59 -9.27 -5.96 1.98
N VAL A 60 -9.93 -6.86 2.74
CA VAL A 60 -10.84 -7.89 2.20
C VAL A 60 -12.10 -7.26 1.59
N ARG A 61 -12.46 -6.06 2.04
CA ARG A 61 -13.56 -5.25 1.53
C ARG A 61 -13.16 -4.56 0.23
N LYS A 62 -13.70 -5.05 -0.89
CA LYS A 62 -13.24 -4.70 -2.24
C LYS A 62 -14.09 -3.64 -2.94
N GLU A 63 -15.02 -3.01 -2.23
CA GLU A 63 -15.93 -2.00 -2.74
C GLU A 63 -15.17 -0.79 -3.30
N ARG A 64 -14.17 -0.31 -2.54
CA ARG A 64 -13.27 0.77 -2.97
C ARG A 64 -12.42 0.37 -4.17
N GLN A 65 -12.00 -0.90 -4.22
CA GLN A 65 -11.25 -1.42 -5.36
C GLN A 65 -12.12 -1.38 -6.61
N CYS A 66 -13.35 -1.93 -6.60
CA CYS A 66 -14.23 -1.82 -7.77
C CYS A 66 -14.38 -0.36 -8.23
N PHE A 67 -14.76 0.54 -7.32
CA PHE A 67 -15.02 1.93 -7.67
C PHE A 67 -13.78 2.61 -8.29
N ALA A 68 -12.59 2.37 -7.75
CA ALA A 68 -11.35 2.92 -8.30
C ALA A 68 -11.08 2.42 -9.72
N TYR A 69 -11.20 1.11 -9.98
CA TYR A 69 -10.99 0.55 -11.33
C TYR A 69 -12.01 1.05 -12.36
N TYR A 70 -13.26 1.31 -11.95
CA TYR A 70 -14.27 1.92 -12.81
C TYR A 70 -13.89 3.36 -13.18
N VAL A 71 -13.54 4.19 -12.18
CA VAL A 71 -13.09 5.57 -12.42
C VAL A 71 -11.82 5.62 -13.27
N ASP A 72 -10.86 4.73 -13.00
CA ASP A 72 -9.58 4.64 -13.72
C ASP A 72 -9.82 4.32 -15.21
N PHE A 73 -10.82 3.50 -15.56
CA PHE A 73 -11.18 3.22 -16.95
C PHE A 73 -11.70 4.47 -17.69
N HIS A 74 -12.66 5.18 -17.10
CA HIS A 74 -13.23 6.39 -17.71
C HIS A 74 -12.17 7.49 -17.85
N ARG A 75 -11.36 7.68 -16.81
CA ARG A 75 -10.22 8.60 -16.85
C ARG A 75 -9.21 8.21 -17.94
N CYS A 76 -8.88 6.93 -18.07
CA CYS A 76 -7.96 6.45 -19.10
C CYS A 76 -8.48 6.75 -20.52
N ASN A 77 -9.77 6.56 -20.78
CA ASN A 77 -10.39 6.83 -22.07
C ASN A 77 -10.36 8.32 -22.44
N GLU A 78 -10.49 9.21 -21.47
CA GLU A 78 -10.41 10.65 -21.70
C GLU A 78 -8.97 11.12 -21.93
N LEU A 79 -8.01 10.56 -21.18
CA LEU A 79 -6.60 10.93 -21.28
C LEU A 79 -5.92 10.43 -22.56
N MET A 80 -6.12 9.16 -22.87
CA MET A 80 -5.38 8.44 -23.90
C MET A 80 -6.21 8.18 -25.16
N GLY A 81 -7.52 8.43 -25.11
CA GLY A 81 -8.47 8.05 -26.15
C GLY A 81 -8.92 6.59 -26.03
N LYS A 82 -9.99 6.25 -26.76
CA LYS A 82 -10.66 4.93 -26.69
C LYS A 82 -9.81 3.76 -27.20
N ASP A 83 -8.81 4.03 -28.03
CA ASP A 83 -8.02 2.99 -28.71
C ASP A 83 -6.78 2.53 -27.91
N TYR A 84 -6.57 3.06 -26.71
CA TYR A 84 -5.41 2.71 -25.90
C TYR A 84 -5.56 1.34 -25.25
N LYS A 85 -4.78 0.35 -25.73
CA LYS A 85 -4.85 -1.05 -25.28
C LYS A 85 -4.83 -1.21 -23.76
N PRO A 86 -3.95 -0.52 -22.99
CA PRO A 86 -3.95 -0.64 -21.52
C PRO A 86 -5.22 -0.14 -20.83
N CYS A 87 -6.03 0.74 -21.43
CA CYS A 87 -7.32 1.10 -20.83
C CYS A 87 -8.27 -0.11 -20.74
N LYS A 88 -8.15 -1.06 -21.68
CA LYS A 88 -8.94 -2.31 -21.68
C LYS A 88 -8.65 -3.17 -20.44
N PHE A 89 -7.46 -3.06 -19.85
CA PHE A 89 -7.15 -3.78 -18.61
C PHE A 89 -8.06 -3.35 -17.45
N PHE A 90 -8.22 -2.04 -17.23
CA PHE A 90 -9.13 -1.52 -16.20
C PHE A 90 -10.57 -1.97 -16.47
N GLN A 91 -10.96 -1.96 -17.75
CA GLN A 91 -12.27 -2.43 -18.19
C GLN A 91 -12.54 -3.89 -17.79
N ASN A 92 -11.56 -4.74 -18.02
CA ASN A 92 -11.69 -6.16 -17.73
C ASN A 92 -11.78 -6.40 -16.22
N VAL A 93 -10.96 -5.71 -15.44
CA VAL A 93 -10.94 -5.85 -13.97
C VAL A 93 -12.27 -5.43 -13.36
N TYR A 94 -12.83 -4.25 -13.67
CA TYR A 94 -14.08 -3.83 -13.03
C TYR A 94 -15.27 -4.67 -13.50
N LYS A 95 -15.31 -5.14 -14.76
CA LYS A 95 -16.40 -6.00 -15.26
C LYS A 95 -16.41 -7.39 -14.62
N ASP A 96 -15.24 -7.94 -14.31
CA ASP A 96 -15.12 -9.25 -13.68
C ASP A 96 -15.34 -9.19 -12.15
N PHE A 97 -14.82 -8.14 -11.52
CA PHE A 97 -14.79 -8.02 -10.08
C PHE A 97 -16.05 -7.35 -9.49
N CYS A 98 -16.66 -6.42 -10.22
CA CYS A 98 -17.72 -5.58 -9.67
C CYS A 98 -19.13 -6.17 -9.85
N PRO A 99 -20.04 -5.98 -8.87
CA PRO A 99 -21.44 -6.30 -9.07
C PRO A 99 -22.06 -5.48 -10.21
N ARG A 100 -22.83 -6.12 -11.09
CA ARG A 100 -23.44 -5.47 -12.28
C ARG A 100 -24.34 -4.29 -11.93
N PHE A 101 -25.12 -4.41 -10.85
CA PHE A 101 -26.04 -3.35 -10.42
C PHE A 101 -25.31 -2.06 -9.98
N TRP A 102 -24.04 -2.13 -9.60
CA TRP A 102 -23.24 -0.92 -9.35
C TRP A 102 -22.83 -0.26 -10.65
N ILE A 103 -22.36 -1.06 -11.61
CA ILE A 103 -21.94 -0.55 -12.92
C ILE A 103 -23.14 0.14 -13.61
N GLU A 104 -24.29 -0.53 -13.66
CA GLU A 104 -25.52 0.03 -14.27
C GLU A 104 -25.92 1.35 -13.62
N LYS A 105 -25.93 1.41 -12.28
CA LYS A 105 -26.25 2.64 -11.56
C LYS A 105 -25.22 3.75 -11.78
N TRP A 106 -23.94 3.41 -11.89
CA TRP A 106 -22.91 4.40 -12.16
C TRP A 106 -22.98 4.92 -13.60
N ASP A 107 -23.27 4.04 -14.55
CA ASP A 107 -23.49 4.40 -15.95
C ASP A 107 -24.68 5.39 -16.06
N GLU A 108 -25.80 5.11 -15.38
CA GLU A 108 -26.93 6.04 -15.26
C GLU A 108 -26.52 7.41 -14.69
N LEU A 109 -25.74 7.42 -13.60
CA LEU A 109 -25.26 8.66 -12.97
C LEU A 109 -24.30 9.46 -13.86
N ILE A 110 -23.54 8.77 -14.72
CA ILE A 110 -22.66 9.42 -15.71
C ILE A 110 -23.51 10.05 -16.82
N GLU A 111 -24.51 9.32 -17.34
CA GLU A 111 -25.43 9.84 -18.36
C GLU A 111 -26.21 11.06 -17.86
N GLU A 112 -26.60 11.08 -16.59
CA GLU A 112 -27.24 12.22 -15.93
C GLU A 112 -26.26 13.36 -15.56
N GLY A 113 -24.95 13.13 -15.63
CA GLY A 113 -23.93 14.10 -15.19
C GLY A 113 -23.90 14.33 -13.66
N ARG A 114 -24.44 13.40 -12.86
CA ARG A 114 -24.48 13.47 -11.38
C ARG A 114 -23.39 12.64 -10.69
N PHE A 115 -22.50 12.03 -11.46
CA PHE A 115 -21.46 11.16 -10.92
C PHE A 115 -20.46 11.95 -10.03
N PRO A 116 -20.10 11.43 -8.83
CA PRO A 116 -19.30 12.18 -7.86
C PRO A 116 -17.82 12.33 -8.27
N ALA A 117 -17.30 11.45 -9.12
CA ALA A 117 -15.92 11.55 -9.60
C ALA A 117 -15.84 12.42 -10.85
N LYS A 118 -14.75 13.18 -10.97
CA LYS A 118 -14.44 13.96 -12.16
C LYS A 118 -13.46 13.18 -13.01
N PHE A 119 -13.74 13.09 -14.30
CA PHE A 119 -12.87 12.41 -15.26
C PHE A 119 -11.91 13.40 -15.96
N ASP A 120 -12.32 14.67 -16.08
CA ASP A 120 -11.59 15.72 -16.79
C ASP A 120 -10.18 16.04 -16.23
N LEU A 121 -9.26 16.28 -17.17
CA LEU A 121 -7.90 16.79 -16.91
C LEU A 121 -7.85 18.15 -16.22
N ASP A 122 -8.75 19.07 -16.59
CA ASP A 122 -8.70 20.45 -16.12
C ASP A 122 -9.07 20.59 -14.64
N ALA A 123 -9.95 19.70 -14.15
CA ALA A 123 -10.30 19.64 -12.74
C ALA A 123 -9.16 19.08 -11.86
N ASP A 124 -8.33 18.20 -12.42
CA ASP A 124 -7.15 17.67 -11.74
C ASP A 124 -5.97 18.66 -11.77
N ASN A 125 -5.79 19.38 -12.89
CA ASN A 125 -4.84 20.49 -12.98
C ASN A 125 -5.19 21.65 -12.03
N SER A 126 -6.48 21.99 -11.91
CA SER A 126 -6.94 23.02 -10.96
C SER A 126 -6.69 22.64 -9.50
N ARG A 127 -6.89 21.36 -9.13
CA ARG A 127 -6.51 20.83 -7.82
C ARG A 127 -5.01 20.83 -7.61
N ARG A 128 -4.23 20.31 -8.57
CA ARG A 128 -2.76 20.36 -8.54
C ARG A 128 -2.26 21.79 -8.32
N ASN A 129 -2.80 22.76 -9.05
CA ASN A 129 -2.43 24.18 -8.95
C ASN A 129 -2.82 24.82 -7.61
N ARG A 130 -4.00 24.48 -7.04
CA ARG A 130 -4.42 24.98 -5.72
C ARG A 130 -3.51 24.43 -4.63
N GLU A 131 -3.28 23.13 -4.62
CA GLU A 131 -2.42 22.52 -3.62
C GLU A 131 -0.93 22.92 -3.86
N ALA A 132 -0.50 23.22 -5.10
CA ALA A 132 0.85 23.75 -5.38
C ALA A 132 1.06 25.15 -4.77
N ARG A 133 0.01 26.00 -4.77
CA ARG A 133 0.02 27.27 -4.04
C ARG A 133 0.12 27.08 -2.52
N GLU A 134 -0.56 26.07 -1.97
CA GLU A 134 -0.48 25.73 -0.55
C GLU A 134 0.92 25.20 -0.16
N VAL A 135 1.53 24.35 -1.00
CA VAL A 135 2.91 23.88 -0.81
C VAL A 135 3.92 25.02 -0.85
N LEU A 136 3.75 25.95 -1.79
CA LEU A 136 4.61 27.14 -1.88
C LEU A 136 4.52 27.99 -0.61
N ALA A 137 3.31 28.24 -0.10
CA ALA A 137 3.09 28.93 1.17
C ALA A 137 3.77 28.20 2.34
N CYS A 138 3.73 26.87 2.34
CA CYS A 138 4.33 26.06 3.38
C CYS A 138 5.88 25.98 3.30
N ARG A 139 6.46 26.08 2.09
CA ARG A 139 7.91 26.22 1.90
C ARG A 139 8.42 27.56 2.42
N ILE A 140 7.62 28.61 2.32
CA ILE A 140 7.90 29.93 2.91
C ILE A 140 7.88 29.84 4.44
N ALA A 141 6.91 29.12 5.03
CA ALA A 141 6.82 28.94 6.49
C ALA A 141 7.97 28.11 7.10
N ARG A 142 8.55 27.15 6.36
CA ARG A 142 9.72 26.35 6.82
C ARG A 142 11.06 27.07 6.74
N ASN A 143 11.14 28.21 6.05
CA ASN A 143 12.35 29.04 6.04
C ASN A 143 12.41 29.99 7.27
N GLU A 144 11.45 29.91 8.18
CA GLU A 144 11.53 30.57 9.48
C GLU A 144 12.48 29.76 10.38
N PRO A 145 13.59 30.36 10.86
CA PRO A 145 14.59 29.63 11.63
C PRO A 145 14.02 29.33 13.01
N SER A 146 13.40 28.16 13.16
CA SER A 146 13.00 27.65 14.47
C SER A 146 14.28 27.36 15.26
N GLY A 147 14.49 28.21 16.27
CA GLY A 147 15.62 28.17 17.17
C GLY A 147 15.88 26.77 17.72
N SER A 148 17.14 26.39 17.60
CA SER A 148 17.77 25.30 18.33
C SER A 148 17.43 25.38 19.83
N ILE A 149 16.55 24.49 20.28
CA ILE A 149 16.46 24.09 21.69
C ILE A 149 16.98 22.65 21.75
N TYR A 150 18.31 22.51 21.72
CA TYR A 150 18.96 21.30 22.22
C TYR A 150 18.80 21.28 23.74
N LEU A 151 17.72 20.68 24.23
CA LEU A 151 17.68 20.14 25.58
C LEU A 151 18.20 18.70 25.50
N VAL A 152 19.47 18.57 25.90
CA VAL A 152 20.17 17.29 26.06
C VAL A 152 19.50 16.49 27.18
N VAL A 153 18.68 15.50 26.83
CA VAL A 153 18.50 14.27 27.63
C VAL A 153 18.51 13.07 26.68
N SER A 154 19.60 12.33 26.79
CA SER A 154 20.03 11.15 26.07
C SER A 154 19.05 9.96 26.15
N ASN A 155 18.79 9.32 25.00
CA ASN A 155 18.20 7.98 24.79
C ASN A 155 16.88 7.68 25.55
N GLU A 156 15.74 7.98 24.91
CA GLU A 156 14.39 7.60 25.39
C GLU A 156 14.29 6.13 25.83
N GLY A 157 14.99 5.23 25.14
CA GLY A 157 14.99 3.79 25.45
C GLY A 157 15.56 3.43 26.83
N ALA A 158 16.54 4.18 27.34
CA ALA A 158 17.11 3.90 28.66
C ALA A 158 16.13 4.26 29.79
N GLY A 159 15.42 5.39 29.64
CA GLY A 159 14.40 5.83 30.60
C GLY A 159 13.21 4.88 30.69
N VAL A 160 12.73 4.39 29.55
CA VAL A 160 11.61 3.42 29.50
C VAL A 160 11.99 2.10 30.18
N LEU A 161 13.18 1.57 29.91
CA LEU A 161 13.63 0.31 30.51
C LEU A 161 13.82 0.41 32.03
N VAL A 162 14.34 1.54 32.52
CA VAL A 162 14.41 1.83 33.95
C VAL A 162 13.01 1.91 34.56
N GLY A 163 12.08 2.61 33.91
CA GLY A 163 10.68 2.70 34.36
C GLY A 163 10.00 1.33 34.47
N LEU A 164 10.11 0.50 33.43
CA LEU A 164 9.57 -0.86 33.42
C LEU A 164 10.22 -1.75 34.50
N SER A 165 11.52 -1.61 34.75
CA SER A 165 12.23 -2.33 35.81
C SER A 165 11.70 -1.98 37.21
N LEU A 166 11.46 -0.69 37.47
CA LEU A 166 10.90 -0.23 38.75
C LEU A 166 9.45 -0.72 38.94
N VAL A 167 8.62 -0.63 37.90
CA VAL A 167 7.23 -1.12 37.94
C VAL A 167 7.19 -2.64 38.15
N SER A 168 8.04 -3.40 37.44
CA SER A 168 8.16 -4.85 37.61
C SER A 168 8.56 -5.22 39.04
N THR A 169 9.53 -4.50 39.61
CA THR A 169 9.97 -4.70 40.99
C THR A 169 8.86 -4.38 42.00
N HIS A 170 8.07 -3.35 41.74
CA HIS A 170 6.92 -2.98 42.56
C HIS A 170 5.83 -4.06 42.53
N LEU A 171 5.48 -4.55 41.34
CA LEU A 171 4.51 -5.64 41.16
C LEU A 171 4.98 -6.94 41.81
N TYR A 172 6.27 -7.26 41.72
CA TYR A 172 6.86 -8.42 42.40
C TYR A 172 6.69 -8.31 43.93
N ASN A 173 6.89 -7.13 44.51
CA ASN A 173 6.70 -6.92 45.95
C ASN A 173 5.25 -7.10 46.37
N ILE A 174 4.30 -6.60 45.57
CA ILE A 174 2.86 -6.77 45.82
C ILE A 174 2.49 -8.26 45.77
N TRP A 175 2.95 -9.01 44.75
CA TRP A 175 2.59 -10.41 44.56
C TRP A 175 3.11 -11.31 45.68
N TYR A 176 4.36 -11.12 46.10
CA TYR A 176 4.98 -11.89 47.19
C TYR A 176 4.73 -11.32 48.59
N LYS A 177 3.88 -10.29 48.73
CA LYS A 177 3.58 -9.59 49.99
C LYS A 177 4.85 -9.13 50.74
N LYS A 178 5.87 -8.70 50.02
CA LYS A 178 7.12 -8.17 50.61
C LYS A 178 7.02 -6.65 50.78
N PRO A 179 7.57 -6.07 51.87
CA PRO A 179 7.57 -4.62 52.03
C PRO A 179 8.43 -3.94 50.96
N TYR A 180 8.09 -2.71 50.59
CA TYR A 180 8.74 -1.95 49.51
C TYR A 180 10.28 -1.84 49.65
N TYR A 181 10.79 -1.72 50.88
CA TYR A 181 12.22 -1.57 51.17
C TYR A 181 13.00 -2.90 51.18
N PHE A 182 12.34 -4.05 50.99
CA PHE A 182 13.00 -5.35 50.98
C PHE A 182 14.06 -5.40 49.87
N ALA A 183 15.33 -5.64 50.24
CA ALA A 183 16.46 -5.75 49.31
C ALA A 183 16.64 -4.56 48.35
N ILE A 184 16.56 -3.33 48.86
CA ILE A 184 16.62 -2.11 48.02
C ILE A 184 17.94 -1.95 47.25
N PHE A 185 19.09 -2.18 47.89
CA PHE A 185 20.40 -2.02 47.26
C PHE A 185 20.65 -2.94 46.05
N PRO A 186 20.47 -4.27 46.13
CA PRO A 186 20.66 -5.13 44.97
C PRO A 186 19.66 -4.83 43.84
N ARG A 187 18.47 -4.32 44.16
CA ARG A 187 17.46 -3.92 43.17
C ARG A 187 17.82 -2.64 42.44
N LEU A 188 18.32 -1.63 43.17
CA LEU A 188 18.82 -0.40 42.55
C LEU A 188 20.01 -0.69 41.62
N ILE A 189 20.91 -1.60 42.02
CA ILE A 189 22.00 -2.07 41.16
C ILE A 189 21.43 -2.73 39.89
N ALA A 190 20.46 -3.63 40.03
CA ALA A 190 19.83 -4.31 38.89
C ALA A 190 19.15 -3.32 37.92
N THR A 191 18.40 -2.33 38.42
CA THR A 191 17.80 -1.28 37.60
C THR A 191 18.85 -0.41 36.91
N GLY A 192 19.97 -0.12 37.58
CA GLY A 192 21.11 0.58 36.98
C GLY A 192 21.75 -0.20 35.83
N VAL A 193 21.94 -1.51 35.99
CA VAL A 193 22.44 -2.41 34.93
C VAL A 193 21.48 -2.44 33.74
N VAL A 194 20.17 -2.54 33.98
CA VAL A 194 19.15 -2.49 32.92
C VAL A 194 19.19 -1.16 32.17
N GLY A 195 19.34 -0.03 32.87
CA GLY A 195 19.50 1.28 32.25
C GLY A 195 20.76 1.39 31.39
N ALA A 196 21.89 0.87 31.88
CA ALA A 196 23.16 0.85 31.13
C ALA A 196 23.07 -0.03 29.86
N LEU A 197 22.44 -1.20 29.95
CA LEU A 197 22.16 -2.05 28.79
C LEU A 197 21.22 -1.34 27.80
N GLY A 198 20.19 -0.65 28.29
CA GLY A 198 19.29 0.15 27.48
C GLY A 198 20.01 1.26 26.72
N TYR A 199 20.95 1.96 27.36
CA TYR A 199 21.78 2.96 26.73
C TYR A 199 22.71 2.35 25.66
N GLY A 200 23.35 1.22 25.97
CA GLY A 200 24.21 0.51 25.02
C GLY A 200 23.46 0.08 23.76
N LEU A 201 22.29 -0.55 23.91
CA LEU A 201 21.42 -0.94 22.80
C LEU A 201 20.90 0.27 22.01
N GLY A 202 20.57 1.36 22.70
CA GLY A 202 20.17 2.63 22.08
C GLY A 202 21.25 3.19 21.17
N SER A 203 22.50 3.22 21.65
CA SER A 203 23.65 3.72 20.89
C SER A 203 23.96 2.87 19.64
N LEU A 204 23.87 1.54 19.75
CA LEU A 204 24.03 0.63 18.62
C LEU A 204 22.96 0.84 17.54
N ARG A 205 21.69 0.99 17.96
CA ARG A 205 20.57 1.26 17.06
C ARG A 205 20.77 2.58 16.31
N GLU A 206 21.22 3.62 17.00
CA GLU A 206 21.46 4.93 16.39
C GLU A 206 22.59 4.88 15.36
N HIS A 207 23.65 4.12 15.63
CA HIS A 207 24.72 3.88 14.65
C HIS A 207 24.17 3.18 13.39
N HIS A 208 23.34 2.16 13.56
CA HIS A 208 22.71 1.46 12.43
C HIS A 208 21.83 2.39 11.59
N TYR A 209 21.00 3.23 12.20
CA TYR A 209 20.19 4.19 11.44
C TYR A 209 21.03 5.22 10.71
N LYS A 210 22.08 5.77 11.32
CA LYS A 210 23.00 6.69 10.64
C LYS A 210 23.63 6.06 9.40
N THR A 211 24.07 4.80 9.48
CA THR A 211 24.64 4.11 8.30
C THR A 211 23.61 3.86 7.21
N ARG A 212 22.40 3.42 7.57
CA ARG A 212 21.32 3.18 6.61
C ARG A 212 20.89 4.47 5.93
N ASP A 213 20.70 5.54 6.69
CA ASP A 213 20.24 6.83 6.17
C ASP A 213 21.32 7.47 5.29
N ALA A 214 22.61 7.28 5.59
CA ALA A 214 23.70 7.68 4.70
C ALA A 214 23.67 6.94 3.35
N VAL A 215 23.40 5.64 3.35
CA VAL A 215 23.25 4.84 2.11
C VAL A 215 22.02 5.29 1.31
N ILE A 216 20.89 5.50 1.98
CA ILE A 216 19.66 5.99 1.35
C ILE A 216 19.88 7.37 0.72
N GLN A 217 20.52 8.28 1.46
CA GLN A 217 20.82 9.61 0.95
C GLN A 217 21.73 9.54 -0.29
N HIS A 218 22.78 8.72 -0.24
CA HIS A 218 23.66 8.53 -1.38
C HIS A 218 22.92 7.92 -2.60
N TYR A 219 22.01 6.98 -2.36
CA TYR A 219 21.18 6.40 -3.43
C TYR A 219 20.25 7.44 -4.07
N ILE A 220 19.63 8.31 -3.26
CA ILE A 220 18.77 9.40 -3.75
C ILE A 220 19.58 10.38 -4.62
N GLU A 221 20.81 10.70 -4.22
CA GLU A 221 21.71 11.58 -4.99
C GLU A 221 22.11 10.99 -6.35
N LEU A 222 22.32 9.68 -6.42
CA LEU A 222 22.67 8.98 -7.66
C LEU A 222 21.48 8.78 -8.62
N HIS A 223 20.26 8.71 -8.08
CA HIS A 223 19.05 8.37 -8.84
C HIS A 223 17.94 9.42 -8.70
N PRO A 224 18.18 10.70 -9.05
CA PRO A 224 17.17 11.75 -8.87
C PRO A 224 15.85 11.43 -9.59
N GLN A 225 15.91 10.81 -10.78
CA GLN A 225 14.73 10.42 -11.56
C GLN A 225 13.79 9.40 -10.87
N ASP A 226 14.30 8.58 -9.94
CA ASP A 226 13.47 7.60 -9.21
C ASP A 226 12.61 8.30 -8.13
N PHE A 227 13.05 9.48 -7.68
CA PHE A 227 12.47 10.22 -6.56
C PHE A 227 11.71 11.49 -6.99
N ASP A 228 11.54 11.74 -8.29
CA ASP A 228 10.81 12.90 -8.81
C ASP A 228 9.38 13.02 -8.24
N HIS A 229 8.73 11.89 -7.97
CA HIS A 229 7.38 11.84 -7.39
C HIS A 229 7.29 12.34 -5.93
N PHE A 230 8.40 12.34 -5.17
CA PHE A 230 8.41 12.88 -3.81
C PHE A 230 8.43 14.41 -3.82
N ASN A 231 9.11 15.02 -4.80
CA ASN A 231 9.12 16.48 -4.98
C ASN A 231 7.75 17.04 -5.38
N ASP A 232 6.85 16.19 -5.87
CA ASP A 232 5.48 16.56 -6.26
C ASP A 232 4.45 16.41 -5.13
N SER A 233 4.83 15.78 -4.01
CA SER A 233 3.89 15.39 -2.95
C SER A 233 3.83 16.37 -1.78
N LYS A 234 2.60 16.72 -1.43
CA LYS A 234 2.18 17.88 -0.66
C LYS A 234 1.89 17.50 0.78
N PHE A 235 2.90 17.06 1.53
CA PHE A 235 2.73 16.86 2.97
C PHE A 235 3.49 17.92 3.75
N CYS A 236 2.76 18.95 4.17
CA CYS A 236 3.08 19.68 5.39
C CYS A 236 2.30 19.04 6.53
N PHE A 237 3.02 18.49 7.49
CA PHE A 237 2.51 18.27 8.84
C PHE A 237 2.71 19.54 9.67
#